data_AF-I3UFV7-F1
#
_entry.id   AF-I3UFV7-F1
#
_cell.length_a   1.000
_cell.length_b   1.000
_cell.length_c   1.000
_cell.angle_alpha   90.00
_cell.angle_beta   90.00
_cell.angle_gamma   90.00
#
_symmetry.space_group_name_H-M   'P 1'
#
loop_
_entity.id
_entity.type
_entity.pdbx_description
1 polymer ?
#
loop_
_entity_poly.entity_id
_entity_poly.type
_entity_poly.pdbx_seq_one_letter_code
_entity_poly.pdbx_strand_id
1 'polypeptide(L)'
;MESENVTVGRRVPWNKGKLTGQKPPLKLREIWAIRTRVQMASNVRELAMFNLVIDSKLRACDLTRLQVQDVRHGSHMAARATAMQQTTQRPVQFEITELTRGSLEAWIEA
;
A
#
# COMPACT_ATOMS: atom_id res chain seq x y z
N MET A 1 -29.60 5.46 28.59
CA MET A 1 -28.87 6.34 27.64
C MET A 1 -28.75 5.55 26.36
N GLU A 2 -29.62 5.83 25.40
CA GLU A 2 -29.64 5.14 24.11
C GLU A 2 -28.36 5.44 23.35
N SER A 3 -27.63 4.38 23.02
CA SER A 3 -26.46 4.45 22.16
C SER A 3 -26.93 4.80 20.74
N GLU A 4 -26.74 6.04 20.34
CA GLU A 4 -26.94 6.47 18.96
C GLU A 4 -25.98 5.69 18.04
N ASN A 5 -26.51 4.68 17.36
CA ASN A 5 -25.84 4.06 16.23
C ASN A 5 -25.74 5.10 15.12
N VAL A 6 -24.61 5.80 15.05
CA VAL A 6 -24.27 6.68 13.93
C VAL A 6 -24.20 5.82 12.68
N THR A 7 -25.30 5.74 11.94
CA THR A 7 -25.32 5.17 10.59
C THR A 7 -24.45 6.08 9.73
N VAL A 8 -23.18 5.73 9.58
CA VAL A 8 -22.27 6.42 8.65
C VAL A 8 -22.84 6.19 7.25
N GLY A 9 -23.63 7.16 6.79
CA GLY A 9 -24.23 7.15 5.47
C GLY A 9 -23.16 6.83 4.44
N ARG A 10 -23.45 5.89 3.53
CA ARG A 10 -22.51 5.37 2.53
C ARG A 10 -21.90 6.55 1.77
N ARG A 11 -20.67 6.96 2.13
CA ARG A 11 -20.03 8.16 1.60
C ARG A 11 -19.93 8.03 0.09
N VAL A 12 -20.69 8.82 -0.64
CA VAL A 12 -20.67 8.78 -2.11
C VAL A 12 -19.31 9.32 -2.55
N PRO A 13 -18.53 8.57 -3.35
CA PRO A 13 -17.27 9.07 -3.86
C PRO A 13 -17.49 10.36 -4.67
N TRP A 14 -16.62 11.35 -4.50
CA TRP A 14 -16.71 12.66 -5.16
C TRP A 14 -16.75 12.59 -6.70
N ASN A 15 -16.28 11.46 -7.25
CA ASN A 15 -16.21 11.15 -8.66
C ASN A 15 -17.29 10.17 -9.15
N LYS A 16 -18.27 9.76 -8.32
CA LYS A 16 -19.32 8.83 -8.73
C LYS A 16 -20.13 9.43 -9.89
N GLY A 17 -20.23 8.70 -11.00
CA GLY A 17 -20.92 9.15 -12.22
C GLY A 17 -20.14 10.17 -13.07
N LYS A 18 -18.90 10.52 -12.70
CA LYS A 18 -18.06 11.46 -13.47
C LYS A 18 -16.99 10.69 -14.26
N LEU A 19 -16.89 10.94 -15.56
CA LEU A 19 -15.76 10.50 -16.39
C LEU A 19 -14.54 11.35 -16.06
N THR A 20 -13.63 10.87 -15.21
CA THR A 20 -12.45 11.64 -14.78
C THR A 20 -11.30 11.67 -15.80
N GLY A 21 -11.48 11.02 -16.97
CA GLY A 21 -10.42 10.86 -17.97
C GLY A 21 -9.23 10.03 -17.47
N GLN A 22 -8.16 10.03 -18.26
CA GLN A 22 -6.89 9.39 -17.91
C GLN A 22 -6.22 10.16 -16.77
N LYS A 23 -5.85 9.46 -15.69
CA LYS A 23 -5.03 10.05 -14.63
C LYS A 23 -3.56 9.96 -15.01
N PRO A 24 -2.80 11.07 -15.00
CA PRO A 24 -1.37 11.02 -15.28
C PRO A 24 -0.65 10.22 -14.17
N PRO A 25 0.46 9.53 -14.50
CA PRO A 25 1.30 8.92 -13.49
C PRO A 25 1.93 9.99 -12.57
N LEU A 26 2.24 9.60 -11.33
CA LEU A 26 2.94 10.47 -10.40
C LEU A 26 4.36 10.77 -10.91
N LYS A 27 4.77 12.03 -10.83
CA LYS A 27 6.15 12.46 -11.09
C LYS A 27 7.03 12.08 -9.91
N LEU A 28 8.33 11.90 -10.17
CA LEU A 28 9.31 11.57 -9.12
C LEU A 28 9.23 12.55 -7.94
N ARG A 29 9.20 13.87 -8.20
CA ARG A 29 9.06 14.91 -7.17
C ARG A 29 7.79 14.75 -6.32
N GLU A 30 6.69 14.29 -6.91
CA GLU A 30 5.42 14.08 -6.19
C GLU A 30 5.50 12.85 -5.29
N ILE A 31 6.14 11.77 -5.76
CA ILE A 31 6.41 10.56 -4.96
C ILE A 31 7.25 10.93 -3.74
N TRP A 32 8.34 11.68 -3.93
CA TRP A 32 9.16 12.19 -2.82
C TRP A 32 8.35 13.06 -1.85
N ALA A 33 7.58 14.00 -2.37
CA ALA A 33 6.77 14.91 -1.56
C ALA A 33 5.70 14.19 -0.73
N ILE A 34 5.10 13.11 -1.25
CA ILE A 34 4.16 12.26 -0.50
C ILE A 34 4.92 11.47 0.57
N ARG A 35 6.00 10.78 0.19
CA ARG A 35 6.80 9.98 1.12
C ARG A 35 7.27 10.79 2.33
N THR A 36 7.85 11.97 2.08
CA THR A 36 8.33 12.85 3.16
C THR A 36 7.20 13.27 4.09
N ARG A 37 6.02 13.62 3.57
CA ARG A 37 4.87 14.00 4.41
C ARG A 37 4.40 12.84 5.28
N VAL A 38 4.31 11.63 4.72
CA VAL A 38 3.90 10.43 5.47
C VAL A 38 4.93 10.10 6.55
N GLN A 39 6.22 10.21 6.22
CA GLN A 39 7.31 10.00 7.18
C GLN A 39 7.29 11.02 8.32
N MET A 40 7.04 12.30 8.03
CA MET A 40 6.92 13.36 9.05
C MET A 40 5.68 13.19 9.94
N ALA A 41 4.63 12.54 9.44
CA ALA A 41 3.45 12.21 10.24
C ALA A 41 3.67 11.01 11.17
N SER A 42 4.86 10.38 11.15
CA SER A 42 5.20 9.20 11.95
C SER A 42 4.22 8.03 11.81
N ASN A 43 3.51 7.94 10.67
CA ASN A 43 2.59 6.86 10.40
C ASN A 43 3.31 5.71 9.69
N VAL A 44 3.86 4.79 10.50
CA VAL A 44 4.70 3.68 10.04
C VAL A 44 3.96 2.77 9.06
N ARG A 45 2.68 2.49 9.33
CA ARG A 45 1.83 1.66 8.46
C ARG A 45 1.65 2.27 7.08
N GLU A 46 1.27 3.55 7.01
CA GLU A 46 1.06 4.22 5.72
C GLU A 46 2.37 4.37 4.94
N LEU A 47 3.49 4.61 5.63
CA LEU A 47 4.81 4.67 5.00
C LEU A 47 5.18 3.32 4.37
N ALA A 48 5.02 2.22 5.11
CA ALA A 48 5.29 0.87 4.64
C ALA A 48 4.41 0.49 3.43
N MET A 49 3.10 0.77 3.51
CA MET A 49 2.18 0.53 2.40
C MET A 49 2.50 1.38 1.16
N PHE A 50 2.86 2.66 1.35
CA PHE A 50 3.22 3.56 0.25
C PHE A 50 4.50 3.11 -0.45
N ASN A 51 5.52 2.71 0.31
CA ASN A 51 6.76 2.21 -0.26
C ASN A 51 6.53 0.89 -1.02
N LEU A 52 5.80 -0.05 -0.42
CA LEU A 52 5.51 -1.35 -1.03
C LEU A 52 4.69 -1.25 -2.32
N VAL A 53 3.71 -0.33 -2.41
CA VAL A 53 2.91 -0.18 -3.64
C VAL A 53 3.73 0.39 -4.80
N ILE A 54 4.71 1.26 -4.53
CA ILE A 54 5.60 1.82 -5.55
C ILE A 54 6.53 0.74 -6.11
N ASP A 55 7.08 -0.09 -5.24
CA ASP A 55 8.00 -1.16 -5.62
C ASP A 55 7.27 -2.30 -6.37
N SER A 56 6.17 -2.78 -5.80
CA SER A 56 5.43 -3.94 -6.31
C SER A 56 4.53 -3.62 -7.50
N LYS A 57 4.05 -2.37 -7.62
CA LYS A 57 3.06 -1.93 -8.61
C LYS A 57 1.78 -2.79 -8.61
N LEU A 58 1.50 -3.45 -7.49
CA LEU A 58 0.30 -4.27 -7.34
C LEU A 58 -0.94 -3.38 -7.31
N ARG A 59 -2.06 -3.97 -7.75
CA ARG A 59 -3.37 -3.35 -7.57
C ARG A 59 -3.67 -3.30 -6.08
N ALA A 60 -4.45 -2.30 -5.66
CA ALA A 60 -4.80 -2.15 -4.25
C ALA A 60 -5.38 -3.44 -3.65
N CYS A 61 -6.26 -4.14 -4.38
CA CYS A 61 -6.84 -5.40 -3.92
C CYS A 61 -5.80 -6.52 -3.73
N ASP A 62 -4.77 -6.59 -4.58
CA ASP A 62 -3.70 -7.58 -4.47
C ASP A 62 -2.75 -7.22 -3.32
N LEU A 63 -2.35 -5.94 -3.24
CA LEU A 63 -1.50 -5.40 -2.18
C LEU A 63 -2.10 -5.64 -0.79
N THR A 64 -3.40 -5.37 -0.61
CA THR A 64 -4.09 -5.52 0.69
C THR A 64 -4.27 -6.97 1.14
N ARG A 65 -4.00 -7.95 0.26
CA ARG A 65 -4.07 -9.38 0.61
C ARG A 65 -2.71 -9.99 0.91
N LEU A 66 -1.62 -9.27 0.69
CA LEU A 66 -0.29 -9.75 1.05
C LEU A 66 -0.23 -10.04 2.55
N GLN A 67 0.40 -11.16 2.87
CA GLN A 67 0.69 -11.59 4.22
C GLN A 67 2.16 -11.34 4.54
N VAL A 68 2.50 -11.29 5.83
CA VAL A 68 3.89 -11.12 6.27
C VAL A 68 4.82 -12.19 5.69
N GLN A 69 4.35 -13.43 5.61
CA GLN A 69 5.08 -14.55 5.02
C GLN A 69 5.40 -14.38 3.52
N ASP A 70 4.66 -13.53 2.80
CA ASP A 70 4.90 -13.30 1.36
C ASP A 70 6.10 -12.37 1.13
N VAL A 71 6.50 -11.59 2.15
CA VAL A 71 7.53 -10.55 2.06
C VAL A 71 8.68 -10.71 3.06
N ARG A 72 8.55 -11.62 4.04
CA ARG A 72 9.54 -11.87 5.10
C ARG A 72 9.90 -13.36 5.16
N HIS A 73 11.19 -13.66 5.17
CA HIS A 73 11.71 -15.02 5.29
C HIS A 73 12.46 -15.15 6.63
N GLY A 74 11.85 -15.85 7.59
CA GLY A 74 12.40 -15.96 8.95
C GLY A 74 12.47 -14.58 9.62
N SER A 75 13.64 -14.23 10.15
CA SER A 75 13.87 -12.93 10.80
C SER A 75 14.05 -11.77 9.84
N HIS A 76 14.24 -12.01 8.53
CA HIS A 76 14.68 -10.98 7.58
C HIS A 76 13.64 -10.69 6.48
N MET A 77 13.54 -9.43 6.10
CA MET A 77 12.76 -9.00 4.95
C MET A 77 13.38 -9.51 3.64
N ALA A 78 12.55 -10.12 2.79
CA ALA A 78 13.01 -10.66 1.51
C ALA A 78 13.36 -9.51 0.55
N ALA A 79 14.40 -9.70 -0.27
CA ALA A 79 14.74 -8.74 -1.32
C ALA A 79 13.78 -8.79 -2.52
N ARG A 80 13.06 -9.92 -2.67
CA ARG A 80 12.01 -10.11 -3.67
C ARG A 80 10.85 -10.85 -3.04
N ALA A 81 9.64 -10.58 -3.51
CA ALA A 81 8.43 -11.28 -3.13
C ALA A 81 7.67 -11.73 -4.38
N THR A 82 6.87 -12.77 -4.23
CA THR A 82 5.98 -13.27 -5.27
C THR A 82 4.55 -13.19 -4.79
N ALA A 83 3.68 -12.56 -5.58
CA ALA A 83 2.26 -12.43 -5.26
C ALA A 83 1.40 -13.03 -6.37
N MET A 84 0.31 -13.70 -6.00
CA MET A 84 -0.68 -14.18 -6.96
C MET A 84 -1.65 -13.04 -7.30
N GLN A 85 -1.69 -12.61 -8.56
CA GLN A 85 -2.64 -11.58 -8.99
C GLN A 85 -4.07 -12.14 -9.06
N GLN A 86 -5.02 -11.48 -8.42
CA GLN A 86 -6.41 -11.98 -8.32
C GLN A 86 -7.09 -12.12 -9.68
N THR A 87 -6.89 -11.16 -10.58
CA THR A 87 -7.60 -11.17 -11.86
C THR A 87 -7.04 -12.20 -12.83
N THR A 88 -5.72 -12.29 -12.90
CA THR A 88 -5.03 -13.10 -13.91
C THR A 88 -4.67 -14.49 -13.39
N GLN A 89 -4.71 -14.71 -12.08
CA GLN A 89 -4.23 -15.93 -11.41
C GLN A 89 -2.79 -16.28 -11.83
N ARG A 90 -1.97 -15.24 -12.04
CA ARG A 90 -0.56 -15.39 -12.39
C ARG A 90 0.32 -14.92 -11.24
N PRO A 91 1.37 -15.68 -10.89
CA PRO A 91 2.37 -15.21 -9.95
C PRO A 91 3.16 -14.08 -10.60
N VAL A 92 3.33 -12.97 -9.88
CA VAL A 92 4.21 -11.88 -10.26
C VAL A 92 5.28 -11.73 -9.18
N GLN A 93 6.54 -11.67 -9.61
CA GLN A 93 7.66 -11.38 -8.73
C GLN A 93 8.00 -9.89 -8.83
N PHE A 94 8.28 -9.27 -7.69
CA PHE A 94 8.73 -7.89 -7.61
C PHE A 94 9.89 -7.75 -6.62
N GLU A 95 10.72 -6.74 -6.83
CA GLU A 95 11.78 -6.36 -5.90
C GLU A 95 11.21 -5.52 -4.76
N ILE A 96 11.74 -5.71 -3.56
CA ILE A 96 11.46 -4.88 -2.39
C ILE A 96 12.74 -4.11 -2.10
N THR A 97 12.74 -2.80 -2.34
CA THR A 97 13.94 -1.96 -2.14
C THR A 97 14.32 -1.88 -0.67
N GLU A 98 15.57 -1.51 -0.38
CA GLU A 98 16.08 -1.39 1.00
C GLU A 98 15.23 -0.46 1.86
N LEU A 99 14.82 0.69 1.30
CA LEU A 99 13.93 1.63 1.97
C LEU A 99 12.59 0.99 2.34
N THR A 100 12.01 0.22 1.42
CA THR A 100 10.74 -0.48 1.65
C THR A 100 10.91 -1.56 2.72
N ARG A 101 12.00 -2.34 2.67
CA ARG A 101 12.31 -3.36 3.70
C ARG A 101 12.39 -2.74 5.09
N GLY A 102 13.12 -1.62 5.25
CA GLY A 102 13.21 -0.93 6.53
C GLY A 102 11.85 -0.43 7.04
N SER A 103 11.01 0.13 6.15
CA SER A 103 9.65 0.56 6.55
C SER A 103 8.71 -0.60 6.90
N LEU A 104 8.83 -1.74 6.21
CA LEU A 104 8.05 -2.94 6.50
C LEU A 104 8.47 -3.59 7.81
N GLU A 105 9.78 -3.70 8.06
CA GLU A 105 10.32 -4.21 9.31
C GLU A 105 9.86 -3.36 10.49
N ALA A 106 9.98 -2.03 10.38
CA ALA A 106 9.48 -1.11 11.40
C ALA A 106 7.98 -1.24 11.66
N TRP A 107 7.16 -1.58 10.65
CA TRP A 107 5.73 -1.79 10.85
C TRP A 107 5.42 -3.16 11.48
N ILE A 108 6.12 -4.21 11.07
CA ILE A 108 5.88 -5.58 11.55
C ILE A 108 6.30 -5.74 13.02
N GLU A 109 7.35 -5.03 13.45
CA GLU A 109 7.88 -5.08 14.82
C GLU A 109 7.24 -4.04 15.78
N ALA A 110 6.36 -3.16 15.27
CA ALA A 110 5.66 -2.13 16.06
C ALA A 110 4.40 -2.65 16.75
#